data_AF-A0A430CRV9-F1
#
_entry.id   AF-A0A430CRV9-F1
#
_cell.length_a   1.000
_cell.length_b   1.000
_cell.length_c   1.000
_cell.angle_alpha   90.00
_cell.angle_beta   90.00
_cell.angle_gamma   90.00
#
_symmetry.space_group_name_H-M   'P 1'
#
loop_
_entity.id
_entity.type
_entity.pdbx_description
1 polymer ?
#
loop_
_entity_poly.entity_id
_entity_poly.type
_entity_poly.pdbx_seq_one_letter_code
_entity_poly.pdbx_strand_id
1 'polypeptide(L)'
;MLTEAEADVRRWCCPKDQRVDGRRLPDTHWLSLFAGDVTKEDAHRFLITFLLTNRVAWQTEGVAQAIMDVRAMQAFDPLEEIPTLAMNLPTGGPTRQHSSAASKIATFARPEADVFIWDRLASKAARYRDWHRGGHTGWRRLNSLYRRNGGHDYPGFWQACARAREDEREKPDFRAARDRLIADFRAGAGGEDMADPARVPDGFIERRLLDKLMFAEGRWIERHRP
;
A
#
# COMPACT_ATOMS: atom_id res chain seq x y z
N MET A 1 -13.00 4.95 -12.36
CA MET A 1 -11.85 4.72 -11.45
C MET A 1 -12.17 3.68 -10.39
N LEU A 2 -13.29 3.77 -9.66
CA LEU A 2 -13.66 2.75 -8.66
C LEU A 2 -13.78 1.33 -9.24
N THR A 3 -14.41 1.16 -10.41
CA THR A 3 -14.46 -0.15 -11.11
C THR A 3 -13.07 -0.69 -11.48
N GLU A 4 -12.16 0.19 -11.92
CA GLU A 4 -10.75 -0.19 -12.20
C GLU A 4 -10.06 -0.61 -10.91
N ALA A 5 -10.29 0.11 -9.81
CA ALA A 5 -9.73 -0.21 -8.49
C ALA A 5 -10.23 -1.56 -7.97
N GLU A 6 -11.53 -1.83 -8.07
CA GLU A 6 -12.13 -3.11 -7.66
C GLU A 6 -11.53 -4.29 -8.45
N ALA A 7 -11.44 -4.16 -9.78
CA ALA A 7 -10.81 -5.17 -10.63
C ALA A 7 -9.34 -5.38 -10.25
N ASP A 8 -8.62 -4.31 -9.93
CA ASP A 8 -7.23 -4.38 -9.49
C ASP A 8 -7.07 -5.04 -8.11
N VAL A 9 -7.99 -4.83 -7.17
CA VAL A 9 -7.98 -5.53 -5.88
C VAL A 9 -8.16 -7.03 -6.11
N ARG A 10 -9.16 -7.45 -6.89
CA ARG A 10 -9.40 -8.87 -7.22
C ARG A 10 -8.20 -9.51 -7.90
N ARG A 11 -7.61 -8.80 -8.85
CA ARG A 11 -6.43 -9.25 -9.58
C ARG A 11 -5.23 -9.47 -8.66
N TRP A 12 -4.99 -8.59 -7.70
CA TRP A 12 -3.84 -8.69 -6.80
C TRP A 12 -4.09 -9.59 -5.59
N CYS A 13 -5.32 -9.68 -5.10
CA CYS A 13 -5.69 -10.53 -3.96
C CYS A 13 -6.25 -11.89 -4.39
N CYS A 14 -5.87 -12.38 -5.58
CA CYS A 14 -6.23 -13.71 -6.05
C CYS A 14 -5.47 -14.81 -5.27
N PRO A 15 -5.85 -16.09 -5.39
CA PRO A 15 -5.18 -17.21 -4.72
C PRO A 15 -3.66 -17.23 -4.95
N LYS A 16 -2.88 -17.63 -3.92
CA LYS A 16 -1.42 -17.49 -3.88
C LYS A 16 -0.65 -18.29 -4.94
N ASP A 17 -1.27 -19.32 -5.49
CA ASP A 17 -0.75 -20.15 -6.58
C ASP A 17 -0.92 -19.49 -7.96
N GLN A 18 -1.82 -18.51 -8.08
CA GLN A 18 -1.99 -17.72 -9.29
C GLN A 18 -0.88 -16.68 -9.48
N ARG A 19 -0.79 -16.11 -10.68
CA ARG A 19 0.17 -15.06 -11.03
C ARG A 19 -0.54 -13.82 -11.51
N VAL A 20 -0.12 -12.67 -10.99
CA VAL A 20 -0.55 -11.36 -11.47
C VAL A 20 0.21 -11.04 -12.75
N ASP A 21 -0.51 -10.70 -13.82
CA ASP A 21 0.04 -10.41 -15.15
C ASP A 21 0.96 -11.52 -15.68
N GLY A 22 0.70 -12.78 -15.30
CA GLY A 22 1.46 -13.96 -15.72
C GLY A 22 2.86 -14.10 -15.10
N ARG A 23 3.29 -13.18 -14.23
CA ARG A 23 4.68 -13.16 -13.72
C ARG A 23 4.85 -12.80 -12.24
N ARG A 24 3.99 -11.94 -11.68
CA ARG A 24 4.15 -11.43 -10.31
C ARG A 24 3.40 -12.30 -9.32
N LEU A 25 3.93 -12.39 -8.10
CA LEU A 25 3.26 -13.06 -6.99
C LEU A 25 2.17 -12.13 -6.42
N PRO A 26 0.96 -12.65 -6.13
CA PRO A 26 -0.16 -11.86 -5.62
C PRO A 26 0.05 -11.41 -4.16
N ASP A 27 -0.79 -10.49 -3.70
CA ASP A 27 -0.81 -10.00 -2.32
C ASP A 27 -0.99 -11.15 -1.31
N THR A 28 -1.80 -12.16 -1.66
CA THR A 28 -2.04 -13.37 -0.84
C THR A 28 -0.79 -14.21 -0.63
N HIS A 29 0.09 -14.29 -1.63
CA HIS A 29 1.39 -14.94 -1.47
C HIS A 29 2.23 -14.23 -0.41
N TRP A 30 2.27 -12.90 -0.42
CA TRP A 30 3.06 -12.13 0.54
C TRP A 30 2.46 -12.16 1.95
N LEU A 31 1.12 -12.08 2.07
CA LEU A 31 0.40 -12.32 3.32
C LEU A 31 0.67 -13.73 3.87
N SER A 32 0.74 -14.73 2.96
CA SER A 32 1.07 -16.10 3.33
C SER A 32 2.49 -16.22 3.86
N LEU A 33 3.45 -15.64 3.12
CA LEU A 33 4.87 -15.79 3.36
C LEU A 33 5.33 -15.00 4.59
N PHE A 34 4.87 -13.75 4.74
CA PHE A 34 5.28 -12.88 5.85
C PHE A 34 4.70 -13.31 7.19
N ALA A 35 3.73 -14.23 7.22
CA ALA A 35 3.31 -14.87 8.46
C ALA A 35 4.36 -15.87 9.00
N GLY A 36 5.23 -16.40 8.14
CA GLY A 36 6.30 -17.34 8.47
C GLY A 36 7.69 -16.71 8.47
N ASP A 37 8.72 -17.56 8.49
CA ASP A 37 10.11 -17.10 8.43
C ASP A 37 10.48 -16.63 7.03
N VAL A 38 11.13 -15.47 6.94
CA VAL A 38 11.44 -14.79 5.68
C VAL A 38 12.92 -14.91 5.39
N THR A 39 13.26 -15.51 4.25
CA THR A 39 14.65 -15.61 3.78
C THR A 39 15.08 -14.39 2.98
N LYS A 40 16.39 -14.28 2.68
CA LYS A 40 16.91 -13.23 1.80
C LYS A 40 16.37 -13.34 0.38
N GLU A 41 16.15 -14.57 -0.12
CA GLU A 41 15.57 -14.81 -1.44
C GLU A 41 14.10 -14.35 -1.47
N ASP A 42 13.36 -14.54 -0.39
CA ASP A 42 11.98 -14.06 -0.26
C ASP A 42 11.93 -12.53 -0.26
N ALA A 43 12.76 -11.88 0.55
CA ALA A 43 12.88 -10.43 0.57
C ALA A 43 13.26 -9.88 -0.81
N HIS A 44 14.18 -10.52 -1.52
CA HIS A 44 14.54 -10.12 -2.87
C HIS A 44 13.36 -10.24 -3.86
N ARG A 45 12.62 -11.35 -3.84
CA ARG A 45 11.44 -11.56 -4.69
C ARG A 45 10.33 -10.54 -4.37
N PHE A 46 10.14 -10.20 -3.11
CA PHE A 46 9.22 -9.16 -2.67
C PHE A 46 9.59 -7.80 -3.26
N LEU A 47 10.84 -7.39 -3.10
CA LEU A 47 11.36 -6.12 -3.63
C LEU A 47 11.18 -6.02 -5.15
N ILE A 48 11.43 -7.11 -5.90
CA ILE A 48 11.21 -7.17 -7.35
C ILE A 48 9.72 -7.02 -7.69
N THR A 49 8.85 -7.73 -6.97
CA THR A 49 7.40 -7.75 -7.24
C THR A 49 6.79 -6.36 -7.19
N PHE A 50 7.27 -5.54 -6.25
CA PHE A 50 6.84 -4.15 -6.09
C PHE A 50 7.76 -3.11 -6.76
N LEU A 51 8.67 -3.56 -7.65
CA LEU A 51 9.57 -2.70 -8.44
C LEU A 51 10.46 -1.79 -7.59
N LEU A 52 10.81 -2.24 -6.38
CA LEU A 52 11.66 -1.54 -5.43
C LEU A 52 13.15 -1.69 -5.76
N THR A 53 13.53 -2.61 -6.65
CA THR A 53 14.93 -2.82 -7.07
C THR A 53 15.36 -1.93 -8.25
N ASN A 54 14.43 -1.22 -8.91
CA ASN A 54 14.73 -0.45 -10.12
C ASN A 54 15.72 0.71 -9.92
N ARG A 55 15.87 1.22 -8.67
CA ARG A 55 16.67 2.42 -8.38
C ARG A 55 17.48 2.33 -7.09
N VAL A 56 17.33 1.25 -6.32
CA VAL A 56 17.94 1.09 -5.00
C VAL A 56 18.49 -0.32 -4.90
N ALA A 57 19.76 -0.43 -4.53
CA ALA A 57 20.38 -1.69 -4.15
C ALA A 57 20.06 -1.97 -2.67
N TRP A 58 19.27 -3.01 -2.40
CA TRP A 58 18.87 -3.39 -1.05
C TRP A 58 19.82 -4.46 -0.49
N GLN A 59 20.12 -4.40 0.80
CA GLN A 59 20.78 -5.50 1.51
C GLN A 59 19.69 -6.50 1.91
N THR A 60 19.48 -7.52 1.10
CA THR A 60 18.29 -8.38 1.16
C THR A 60 18.17 -9.17 2.47
N GLU A 61 19.28 -9.61 3.05
CA GLU A 61 19.30 -10.25 4.37
C GLU A 61 18.77 -9.31 5.46
N GLY A 62 19.21 -8.05 5.47
CA GLY A 62 18.70 -7.07 6.43
C GLY A 62 17.26 -6.65 6.17
N VAL A 63 16.79 -6.67 4.92
CA VAL A 63 15.36 -6.46 4.60
C VAL A 63 14.51 -7.64 5.09
N ALA A 64 15.00 -8.88 4.95
CA ALA A 64 14.32 -10.06 5.49
C ALA A 64 14.17 -9.96 7.01
N GLN A 65 15.24 -9.56 7.72
CA GLN A 65 15.18 -9.30 9.15
C GLN A 65 14.17 -8.21 9.50
N ALA A 66 14.18 -7.09 8.77
CA ALA A 66 13.22 -6.00 9.01
C ALA A 66 11.76 -6.43 8.82
N ILE A 67 11.46 -7.32 7.88
CA ILE A 67 10.11 -7.90 7.71
C ILE A 67 9.71 -8.71 8.96
N MET A 68 10.61 -9.58 9.43
CA MET A 68 10.38 -10.39 10.63
C MET A 68 10.23 -9.53 11.89
N ASP A 69 11.02 -8.48 12.02
CA ASP A 69 10.96 -7.54 13.15
C ASP A 69 9.61 -6.82 13.19
N VAL A 70 9.15 -6.28 12.05
CA VAL A 70 7.86 -5.60 11.93
C VAL A 70 6.71 -6.54 12.29
N ARG A 71 6.74 -7.79 11.82
CA ARG A 71 5.75 -8.81 12.21
C ARG A 71 5.69 -9.00 13.72
N ALA A 72 6.86 -9.09 14.37
CA ALA A 72 7.00 -9.41 15.78
C ALA A 72 6.69 -8.25 16.75
N MET A 73 6.50 -7.03 16.26
CA MET A 73 6.18 -5.86 17.10
C MET A 73 4.88 -6.07 17.88
N GLN A 74 4.85 -5.82 19.19
CA GLN A 74 3.61 -5.97 19.97
C GLN A 74 2.60 -4.85 19.67
N ALA A 75 3.10 -3.62 19.58
CA ALA A 75 2.34 -2.45 19.17
C ALA A 75 2.94 -1.89 17.87
N PHE A 76 2.09 -1.41 16.97
CA PHE A 76 2.52 -0.82 15.71
C PHE A 76 1.73 0.44 15.44
N ASP A 77 2.37 1.60 15.56
CA ASP A 77 1.82 2.88 15.10
C ASP A 77 2.37 3.21 13.70
N PRO A 78 1.55 3.18 12.63
CA PRO A 78 1.99 3.54 11.29
C PRO A 78 2.62 4.93 11.18
N LEU A 79 2.26 5.88 12.04
CA LEU A 79 2.77 7.25 12.01
C LEU A 79 4.22 7.35 12.52
N GLU A 80 4.64 6.45 13.40
CA GLU A 80 5.98 6.43 13.99
C GLU A 80 6.87 5.34 13.37
N GLU A 81 6.30 4.15 13.21
CA GLU A 81 7.06 2.96 12.83
C GLU A 81 7.42 2.94 11.34
N ILE A 82 6.56 3.47 10.46
CA ILE A 82 6.89 3.52 9.03
C ILE A 82 8.02 4.51 8.73
N PRO A 83 8.02 5.75 9.28
CA PRO A 83 9.18 6.62 9.19
C PRO A 83 10.45 6.00 9.75
N THR A 84 10.38 5.36 10.91
CA THR A 84 11.52 4.69 11.57
C THR A 84 12.07 3.56 10.70
N LEU A 85 11.21 2.66 10.23
CA LEU A 85 11.56 1.59 9.31
C LEU A 85 12.17 2.16 8.02
N ALA A 86 11.57 3.20 7.44
CA ALA A 86 12.10 3.83 6.23
C ALA A 86 13.50 4.43 6.42
N MET A 87 13.87 4.90 7.61
CA MET A 87 15.23 5.38 7.87
C MET A 87 16.23 4.23 8.04
N ASN A 88 15.77 3.09 8.56
CA ASN A 88 16.63 1.98 8.97
C ASN A 88 16.72 0.85 7.95
N LEU A 89 15.89 0.83 6.91
CA LEU A 89 15.97 -0.22 5.90
C LEU A 89 17.36 -0.21 5.21
N PRO A 90 18.06 -1.36 5.17
CA PRO A 90 19.45 -1.39 4.77
C PRO A 90 19.61 -1.36 3.24
N THR A 91 20.30 -0.34 2.74
CA THR A 91 20.51 -0.11 1.29
C THR A 91 21.90 0.41 0.97
N GLY A 92 22.38 0.11 -0.23
CA GLY A 92 23.60 0.68 -0.81
C GLY A 92 23.37 1.93 -1.68
N GLY A 93 22.35 2.75 -1.42
CA GLY A 93 21.99 3.86 -2.30
C GLY A 93 20.93 4.83 -1.74
N PRO A 94 20.45 5.79 -2.56
CA PRO A 94 19.63 6.91 -2.10
C PRO A 94 18.22 6.52 -1.61
N THR A 95 17.66 7.37 -0.75
CA THR A 95 16.51 7.10 0.13
C THR A 95 15.11 7.20 -0.50
N ARG A 96 15.02 7.36 -1.83
CA ARG A 96 13.76 7.77 -2.51
C ARG A 96 12.69 6.69 -2.59
N GLN A 97 12.97 5.45 -2.20
CA GLN A 97 11.98 4.36 -2.19
C GLN A 97 11.71 3.81 -0.79
N HIS A 98 12.36 4.33 0.25
CA HIS A 98 12.28 3.74 1.58
C HIS A 98 10.90 3.80 2.21
N SER A 99 10.18 4.93 2.11
CA SER A 99 8.79 5.00 2.59
C SER A 99 7.86 4.06 1.81
N SER A 100 8.10 3.89 0.50
CA SER A 100 7.36 2.95 -0.35
C SER A 100 7.64 1.50 0.04
N ALA A 101 8.89 1.17 0.35
CA ALA A 101 9.29 -0.15 0.82
C ALA A 101 8.76 -0.44 2.22
N ALA A 102 8.98 0.48 3.17
CA ALA A 102 8.54 0.37 4.56
C ALA A 102 7.02 0.20 4.67
N SER A 103 6.24 1.04 3.99
CA SER A 103 4.77 0.91 4.01
C SER A 103 4.30 -0.40 3.38
N LYS A 104 4.91 -0.87 2.28
CA LYS A 104 4.57 -2.18 1.70
C LYS A 104 4.92 -3.32 2.64
N ILE A 105 6.10 -3.32 3.23
CA ILE A 105 6.51 -4.32 4.22
C ILE A 105 5.48 -4.38 5.35
N ALA A 106 5.15 -3.23 5.94
CA ALA A 106 4.18 -3.13 7.01
C ALA A 106 2.78 -3.61 6.60
N THR A 107 2.29 -3.25 5.40
CA THR A 107 0.99 -3.73 4.89
C THR A 107 0.87 -5.25 4.87
N PHE A 108 1.95 -5.98 4.55
CA PHE A 108 1.90 -7.44 4.45
C PHE A 108 2.34 -8.16 5.73
N ALA A 109 3.22 -7.56 6.53
CA ALA A 109 3.68 -8.12 7.80
C ALA A 109 2.67 -7.90 8.93
N ARG A 110 1.84 -6.85 8.82
CA ARG A 110 0.83 -6.42 9.81
C ARG A 110 -0.48 -6.04 9.09
N PRO A 111 -1.18 -7.00 8.47
CA PRO A 111 -2.39 -6.72 7.68
C PRO A 111 -3.51 -6.05 8.48
N GLU A 112 -3.53 -6.19 9.80
CA GLU A 112 -4.46 -5.55 10.71
C GLU A 112 -4.14 -4.08 10.98
N ALA A 113 -2.87 -3.69 10.92
CA ALA A 113 -2.45 -2.31 11.15
C ALA A 113 -2.97 -1.36 10.08
N ASP A 114 -3.28 -0.11 10.47
CA ASP A 114 -3.89 0.87 9.57
C ASP A 114 -2.88 1.53 8.64
N VAL A 115 -2.23 0.75 7.76
CA VAL A 115 -1.15 1.21 6.89
C VAL A 115 -1.66 1.55 5.49
N PHE A 116 -1.38 2.77 5.02
CA PHE A 116 -1.56 3.15 3.63
C PHE A 116 -0.24 3.01 2.86
N ILE A 117 -0.29 2.43 1.66
CA ILE A 117 0.94 2.23 0.88
C ILE A 117 1.40 3.56 0.30
N TRP A 118 2.60 3.98 0.67
CA TRP A 118 3.24 5.14 0.07
C TRP A 118 3.57 4.83 -1.40
N ASP A 119 2.89 5.54 -2.29
CA ASP A 119 3.15 5.54 -3.72
C ASP A 119 3.08 6.97 -4.25
N ARG A 120 3.84 7.25 -5.32
CA ARG A 120 3.90 8.59 -5.93
C ARG A 120 2.54 9.02 -6.51
N LEU A 121 1.79 8.10 -7.12
CA LEU A 121 0.46 8.36 -7.66
C LEU A 121 -0.57 8.51 -6.54
N ALA A 122 -0.54 7.62 -5.55
CA ALA A 122 -1.43 7.73 -4.38
C ALA A 122 -1.18 9.05 -3.62
N SER A 123 0.08 9.45 -3.44
CA SER A 123 0.44 10.74 -2.85
C SER A 123 -0.10 11.90 -3.66
N LYS A 124 -0.05 11.83 -5.00
CA LYS A 124 -0.60 12.86 -5.88
C LYS A 124 -2.11 12.97 -5.74
N ALA A 125 -2.84 11.85 -5.72
CA ALA A 125 -4.28 11.84 -5.49
C ALA A 125 -4.65 12.41 -4.11
N ALA A 126 -3.94 12.00 -3.05
CA ALA A 126 -4.19 12.49 -1.69
C ALA A 126 -4.04 14.01 -1.60
N ARG A 127 -3.00 14.56 -2.25
CA ARG A 127 -2.80 16.01 -2.33
C ARG A 127 -3.82 16.73 -3.19
N TYR A 128 -4.26 16.11 -4.27
CA TYR A 128 -5.31 16.66 -5.12
C TYR A 128 -6.63 16.79 -4.36
N ARG A 129 -7.01 15.75 -3.61
CA ARG A 129 -8.18 15.78 -2.73
C ARG A 129 -8.06 16.84 -1.64
N ASP A 130 -6.93 16.89 -0.93
CA ASP A 130 -6.69 17.91 0.10
C ASP A 130 -6.71 19.35 -0.48
N TRP A 131 -6.17 19.55 -1.68
CA TRP A 131 -6.19 20.83 -2.39
C TRP A 131 -7.61 21.27 -2.74
N HIS A 132 -8.42 20.38 -3.31
CA HIS A 132 -9.82 20.65 -3.61
C HIS A 132 -10.65 20.91 -2.35
N ARG A 133 -10.41 20.17 -1.26
CA ARG A 133 -11.09 20.37 0.01
C ARG A 133 -10.80 21.76 0.60
N GLY A 134 -9.59 22.28 0.40
CA GLY A 134 -9.20 23.64 0.77
C GLY A 134 -9.82 24.75 -0.08
N GLY A 135 -10.72 24.42 -1.01
CA GLY A 135 -11.35 25.39 -1.92
C GLY A 135 -10.39 25.95 -2.96
N HIS A 136 -9.23 25.33 -3.15
CA HIS A 136 -8.23 25.81 -4.10
C HIS A 136 -8.50 25.29 -5.51
N THR A 137 -8.20 26.13 -6.51
CA THR A 137 -8.31 25.80 -7.94
C THR A 137 -6.93 25.87 -8.60
N GLY A 138 -6.68 25.01 -9.60
CA GLY A 138 -5.46 25.00 -10.42
C GLY A 138 -4.30 24.11 -9.93
N TRP A 139 -3.39 23.81 -10.86
CA TRP A 139 -2.42 22.69 -10.80
C TRP A 139 -1.11 22.94 -10.00
N ARG A 140 -0.70 24.19 -9.79
CA ARG A 140 0.71 24.56 -9.53
C ARG A 140 1.37 23.97 -8.27
N ARG A 141 0.63 23.35 -7.35
CA ARG A 141 1.21 22.77 -6.13
C ARG A 141 1.29 21.24 -6.09
N LEU A 142 0.73 20.49 -7.04
CA LEU A 142 0.57 19.02 -6.92
C LEU A 142 1.83 18.15 -7.08
N ASN A 143 2.99 18.72 -7.42
CA ASN A 143 4.23 17.95 -7.61
C ASN A 143 5.28 18.06 -6.49
N SER A 144 5.13 18.91 -5.48
CA SER A 144 6.06 18.89 -4.33
C SER A 144 5.78 17.67 -3.44
N LEU A 145 6.79 16.98 -2.90
CA LEU A 145 6.54 15.98 -1.86
C LEU A 145 5.98 16.69 -0.60
N TYR A 146 5.32 15.97 0.31
CA TYR A 146 4.63 16.55 1.47
C TYR A 146 5.55 17.43 2.35
N ARG A 147 6.88 17.26 2.30
CA ARG A 147 7.84 18.21 2.92
C ARG A 147 8.29 19.30 1.96
N ARG A 148 8.43 20.52 2.51
CA ARG A 148 9.01 21.70 1.85
C ARG A 148 10.41 21.47 1.26
N ASN A 149 11.16 20.50 1.80
CA ASN A 149 12.52 20.14 1.38
C ASN A 149 12.57 18.91 0.44
N GLY A 150 11.44 18.42 -0.06
CA GLY A 150 11.39 17.24 -0.93
C GLY A 150 11.57 15.90 -0.20
N GLY A 151 11.59 15.88 1.14
CA GLY A 151 11.54 14.65 1.93
C GLY A 151 10.14 14.02 1.92
N HIS A 152 10.06 12.72 2.16
CA HIS A 152 8.79 12.04 2.37
C HIS A 152 8.24 12.38 3.76
N ASP A 153 6.97 12.76 3.82
CA ASP A 153 6.23 12.96 5.07
C ASP A 153 5.09 11.95 5.10
N TYR A 154 5.45 10.75 5.54
CA TYR A 154 4.50 9.64 5.69
C TYR A 154 3.35 9.99 6.63
N PRO A 155 3.56 10.64 7.81
CA PRO A 155 2.46 11.09 8.66
C PRO A 155 1.44 11.98 7.94
N GLY A 156 1.91 12.99 7.20
CA GLY A 156 1.02 13.85 6.41
C GLY A 156 0.25 13.10 5.33
N PHE A 157 0.92 12.17 4.61
CA PHE A 157 0.26 11.30 3.64
C PHE A 157 -0.77 10.38 4.30
N TRP A 158 -0.43 9.76 5.42
CA TRP A 158 -1.31 8.87 6.17
C TRP A 158 -2.58 9.60 6.57
N GLN A 159 -2.46 10.80 7.14
CA GLN A 159 -3.62 11.60 7.54
C GLN A 159 -4.51 11.97 6.35
N ALA A 160 -3.91 12.30 5.20
CA ALA A 160 -4.65 12.59 3.98
C ALA A 160 -5.40 11.36 3.46
N CYS A 161 -4.77 10.17 3.49
CA CYS A 161 -5.41 8.91 3.15
C CYS A 161 -6.51 8.50 4.14
N ALA A 162 -6.31 8.71 5.44
CA ALA A 162 -7.32 8.45 6.46
C ALA A 162 -8.56 9.31 6.23
N ARG A 163 -8.40 10.62 5.98
CA ARG A 163 -9.50 11.50 5.60
C ARG A 163 -10.17 11.05 4.30
N ALA A 164 -9.38 10.71 3.28
CA ALA A 164 -9.92 10.21 2.02
C ALA A 164 -10.74 8.92 2.22
N ARG A 165 -10.33 8.04 3.13
CA ARG A 165 -11.08 6.84 3.49
C ARG A 165 -12.43 7.18 4.10
N GLU A 166 -12.48 8.09 5.06
CA GLU A 166 -13.75 8.51 5.67
C GLU A 166 -14.66 9.18 4.63
N ASP A 167 -14.13 10.03 3.75
CA ASP A 167 -14.90 10.63 2.65
C ASP A 167 -15.47 9.55 1.70
N GLU A 168 -14.71 8.50 1.39
CA GLU A 168 -15.19 7.40 0.54
C GLU A 168 -16.22 6.53 1.28
N ARG A 169 -16.11 6.33 2.59
CA ARG A 169 -17.10 5.59 3.39
C ARG A 169 -18.48 6.23 3.35
N GLU A 170 -18.57 7.54 3.16
CA GLU A 170 -19.85 8.24 2.99
C GLU A 170 -20.51 7.97 1.63
N LYS A 171 -19.76 7.47 0.64
CA LYS A 171 -20.28 7.23 -0.71
C LYS A 171 -20.91 5.83 -0.85
N PRO A 172 -22.16 5.72 -1.34
CA PRO A 172 -22.83 4.42 -1.49
C PRO A 172 -22.11 3.45 -2.43
N ASP A 173 -21.49 3.93 -3.50
CA ASP A 173 -20.80 3.10 -4.49
C ASP A 173 -19.52 2.47 -3.93
N PHE A 174 -18.74 3.23 -3.15
CA PHE A 174 -17.56 2.72 -2.47
C PHE A 174 -17.93 1.67 -1.41
N ARG A 175 -18.94 1.93 -0.57
CA ARG A 175 -19.43 0.95 0.41
C ARG A 175 -19.86 -0.35 -0.29
N ALA A 176 -20.66 -0.24 -1.35
CA ALA A 176 -21.11 -1.40 -2.10
C ALA A 176 -19.94 -2.18 -2.74
N ALA A 177 -18.91 -1.49 -3.25
CA ALA A 177 -17.72 -2.14 -3.80
C ALA A 177 -16.90 -2.86 -2.72
N ARG A 178 -16.69 -2.22 -1.56
CA ARG A 178 -16.03 -2.82 -0.40
C ARG A 178 -16.77 -4.08 0.06
N ASP A 179 -18.08 -3.98 0.26
CA ASP A 179 -18.88 -5.08 0.81
C ASP A 179 -18.92 -6.28 -0.16
N ARG A 180 -18.97 -6.03 -1.48
CA ARG A 180 -18.82 -7.09 -2.49
C ARG A 180 -17.45 -7.76 -2.43
N LEU A 181 -16.36 -6.99 -2.36
CA LEU A 181 -15.01 -7.55 -2.26
C LEU A 181 -14.87 -8.41 -1.00
N ILE A 182 -15.34 -7.93 0.14
CA ILE A 182 -15.35 -8.69 1.39
C ILE A 182 -16.12 -10.00 1.19
N ALA A 183 -17.37 -9.93 0.73
CA ALA A 183 -18.20 -11.12 0.52
C ALA A 183 -17.52 -12.15 -0.39
N ASP A 184 -16.95 -11.71 -1.51
CA ASP A 184 -16.28 -12.59 -2.46
C ASP A 184 -15.02 -13.23 -1.87
N PHE A 185 -14.22 -12.47 -1.11
CA PHE A 185 -13.04 -13.01 -0.45
C PHE A 185 -13.40 -13.98 0.67
N ARG A 186 -14.45 -13.71 1.45
CA ARG A 186 -14.99 -14.65 2.43
C ARG A 186 -15.55 -15.92 1.79
N ALA A 187 -16.03 -15.83 0.54
CA ALA A 187 -16.44 -16.98 -0.27
C ALA A 187 -15.26 -17.71 -0.96
N GLY A 188 -14.01 -17.29 -0.73
CA GLY A 188 -12.81 -17.98 -1.22
C GLY A 188 -12.17 -17.41 -2.49
N ALA A 189 -12.65 -16.28 -3.02
CA ALA A 189 -12.09 -15.67 -4.25
C ALA A 189 -10.60 -15.28 -4.14
N GLY A 190 -10.05 -15.18 -2.92
CA GLY A 190 -8.65 -14.92 -2.64
C GLY A 190 -7.92 -16.06 -1.94
N GLY A 191 -8.47 -17.28 -1.99
CA GLY A 191 -7.96 -18.44 -1.26
C GLY A 191 -8.14 -18.33 0.26
N GLU A 192 -7.51 -19.25 0.98
CA GLU A 192 -7.64 -19.37 2.44
C GLU A 192 -7.18 -18.11 3.18
N ASP A 193 -6.12 -17.45 2.70
CA ASP A 193 -5.55 -16.28 3.37
C ASP A 193 -6.54 -15.11 3.44
N MET A 194 -7.25 -14.82 2.35
CA MET A 194 -8.25 -13.74 2.28
C MET A 194 -9.60 -14.15 2.88
N ALA A 195 -9.88 -15.45 2.93
CA ALA A 195 -11.11 -15.96 3.53
C ALA A 195 -11.10 -15.83 5.06
N ASP A 196 -9.93 -15.98 5.70
CA ASP A 196 -9.77 -15.92 7.15
C ASP A 196 -9.75 -14.48 7.70
N PRO A 197 -10.77 -14.04 8.48
CA PRO A 197 -10.82 -12.69 9.05
C PRO A 197 -9.84 -12.45 10.19
N ALA A 198 -9.37 -13.51 10.86
CA ALA A 198 -8.34 -13.40 11.89
C ALA A 198 -6.97 -13.08 11.27
N ARG A 199 -6.75 -13.55 10.05
CA ARG A 199 -5.53 -13.30 9.28
C ARG A 199 -5.59 -12.01 8.48
N VAL A 200 -6.68 -11.80 7.75
CA VAL A 200 -6.89 -10.62 6.89
C VAL A 200 -8.22 -9.98 7.28
N PRO A 201 -8.20 -8.94 8.13
CA PRO A 201 -9.42 -8.27 8.56
C PRO A 201 -10.03 -7.43 7.43
N ASP A 202 -11.33 -7.15 7.52
CA ASP A 202 -12.05 -6.36 6.50
C ASP A 202 -11.42 -4.98 6.25
N GLY A 203 -10.81 -4.40 7.29
CA GLY A 203 -10.06 -3.14 7.19
C GLY A 203 -8.91 -3.22 6.19
N PHE A 204 -8.25 -4.37 6.03
CA PHE A 204 -7.23 -4.57 4.99
C PHE A 204 -7.84 -4.44 3.59
N ILE A 205 -8.97 -5.12 3.34
CA ILE A 205 -9.64 -5.13 2.04
C ILE A 205 -10.10 -3.71 1.66
N GLU A 206 -10.69 -2.98 2.60
CA GLU A 206 -11.09 -1.59 2.42
C GLU A 206 -9.88 -0.69 2.11
N ARG A 207 -8.78 -0.82 2.87
CA ARG A 207 -7.53 -0.08 2.61
C ARG A 207 -6.97 -0.39 1.23
N ARG A 208 -6.94 -1.66 0.82
CA ARG A 208 -6.47 -2.05 -0.52
C ARG A 208 -7.34 -1.47 -1.62
N LEU A 209 -8.65 -1.42 -1.45
CA LEU A 209 -9.55 -0.75 -2.40
C LEU A 209 -9.22 0.74 -2.50
N LEU A 210 -9.03 1.42 -1.37
CA LEU A 210 -8.62 2.82 -1.36
C LEU A 210 -7.25 3.02 -2.04
N ASP A 211 -6.24 2.20 -1.72
CA ASP A 211 -4.91 2.28 -2.35
C ASP A 211 -5.02 2.22 -3.88
N LYS A 212 -5.80 1.28 -4.41
CA LYS A 212 -6.00 1.13 -5.86
C LYS A 212 -6.79 2.28 -6.46
N LEU A 213 -7.79 2.80 -5.77
CA LEU A 213 -8.55 3.98 -6.18
C LEU A 213 -7.63 5.21 -6.27
N MET A 214 -6.85 5.47 -5.23
CA MET A 214 -5.91 6.58 -5.16
C MET A 214 -4.81 6.46 -6.21
N PHE A 215 -4.35 5.25 -6.51
CA PHE A 215 -3.40 5.01 -7.58
C PHE A 215 -3.99 5.31 -8.97
N ALA A 216 -5.21 4.85 -9.24
CA ALA A 216 -5.93 5.12 -10.50
C ALA A 216 -6.21 6.62 -10.68
N GLU A 217 -6.64 7.30 -9.61
CA GLU A 217 -6.84 8.75 -9.58
C GLU A 217 -5.55 9.51 -9.83
N GLY A 218 -4.47 9.14 -9.14
CA GLY A 218 -3.15 9.75 -9.33
C GLY A 218 -2.69 9.63 -10.78
N ARG A 219 -2.89 8.46 -11.40
CA ARG A 219 -2.60 8.21 -12.82
C ARG A 219 -3.45 9.11 -13.74
N TRP A 220 -4.73 9.27 -13.44
CA TRP A 220 -5.62 10.14 -14.20
C TRP A 220 -5.16 11.60 -14.13
N ILE A 221 -4.82 12.10 -12.94
CA ILE A 221 -4.30 13.45 -12.71
C ILE A 221 -3.02 13.69 -13.52
N GLU A 222 -2.10 12.72 -13.57
CA GLU A 222 -0.86 12.87 -14.35
C GLU A 222 -1.10 13.09 -15.84
N ARG A 223 -2.08 12.37 -16.38
CA ARG A 223 -2.40 12.38 -17.81
C ARG A 223 -3.15 13.65 -18.21
N HIS A 224 -4.05 14.13 -17.37
CA HIS A 224 -4.96 15.21 -17.72
C HIS A 224 -4.54 16.59 -17.19
N ARG A 225 -3.66 16.65 -16.18
CA ARG A 225 -3.16 17.90 -15.56
C ARG A 225 -4.27 18.96 -15.37
N PRO A 226 -5.34 18.61 -14.63
CA PRO A 226 -6.48 19.50 -14.43
C PRO A 226 -6.12 20.83 -13.73
#